data_AF-A0A494G938-F1
#
_entry.id   AF-A0A494G938-F1
#
_cell.length_a   1.000
_cell.length_b   1.000
_cell.length_c   1.000
_cell.angle_alpha   90.00
_cell.angle_beta   90.00
_cell.angle_gamma   90.00
#
_symmetry.space_group_name_H-M   'P 1'
#
loop_
_entity.id
_entity.type
_entity.pdbx_description
1 polymer ?
#
loop_
_entity_poly.entity_id
_entity_poly.type
_entity_poly.pdbx_seq_one_letter_code
_entity_poly.pdbx_strand_id
1 'polypeptide(L)' 'MIAALRSGKIAHAGLDVFTVEPMPAGHVLTTLPNVTLSAHSAFRTPEANNNLIDAALNHCRRIVTEHN' A
#
# COMPACT_ATOMS: atom_id res chain seq x y z
N MET A 1 1.65 -11.33 12.86
CA MET A 1 1.40 -11.81 11.48
C MET A 1 2.32 -12.97 11.09
N ILE A 2 3.64 -12.79 11.07
CA ILE A 2 4.60 -13.82 10.59
C ILE A 2 4.45 -15.17 11.29
N ALA A 3 4.33 -15.18 12.63
CA ALA A 3 4.11 -16.42 13.36
C ALA A 3 2.83 -17.14 12.91
N ALA A 4 1.75 -16.40 12.60
CA ALA A 4 0.50 -16.98 12.12
C ALA A 4 0.64 -17.58 10.71
N LEU A 5 1.38 -16.93 9.82
CA LEU A 5 1.73 -17.47 8.49
C LEU A 5 2.59 -18.73 8.60
N ARG A 6 3.60 -18.74 9.49
CA ARG A 6 4.46 -19.92 9.72
C ARG A 6 3.69 -21.09 10.33
N SER A 7 2.78 -20.82 11.26
CA SER A 7 1.97 -21.85 11.92
C SER A 7 0.81 -22.38 11.06
N GLY A 8 0.54 -21.77 9.91
CA GLY A 8 -0.63 -22.09 9.08
C GLY A 8 -1.97 -21.54 9.60
N LYS A 9 -2.00 -20.84 10.74
CA LYS A 9 -3.20 -20.13 11.22
C LYS A 9 -3.72 -19.12 10.19
N ILE A 10 -2.81 -18.48 9.45
CA ILE A 10 -3.14 -17.75 8.23
C ILE A 10 -2.66 -18.60 7.07
N ALA A 11 -3.60 -18.99 6.20
CA ALA A 11 -3.30 -19.81 5.04
C ALA A 11 -2.39 -19.06 4.05
N HIS A 12 -2.70 -17.80 3.75
CA HIS A 12 -1.93 -16.95 2.82
C HIS A 12 -2.11 -15.46 3.10
N ALA A 13 -1.13 -14.63 2.73
CA ALA A 13 -1.26 -13.16 2.73
C ALA A 13 -0.81 -12.55 1.40
N GLY A 14 -1.64 -11.67 0.82
CA GLY A 14 -1.26 -10.78 -0.27
C GLY A 14 -1.04 -9.36 0.28
N LEU A 15 0.12 -8.76 -0.01
CA LEU A 15 0.52 -7.47 0.55
C LEU A 15 1.14 -6.57 -0.53
N ASP A 16 0.77 -5.28 -0.51
CA ASP A 16 1.41 -4.25 -1.32
C ASP A 16 2.01 -3.11 -0.48
N VAL A 17 1.70 -3.03 0.82
CA VAL A 17 2.21 -2.01 1.75
C VAL A 17 3.14 -2.59 2.80
N PHE A 18 4.19 -1.84 3.17
CA PHE A 18 5.19 -2.27 4.14
C PHE A 18 5.57 -1.15 5.10
N THR A 19 6.09 -1.50 6.29
CA THR A 19 6.48 -0.48 7.29
C THR A 19 7.67 0.36 6.84
N VAL A 20 8.57 -0.22 6.05
CA VAL A 20 9.71 0.45 5.42
C VAL A 20 9.66 0.18 3.93
N GLU A 21 9.72 1.26 3.14
CA GLU A 21 9.63 1.22 1.69
C GLU A 21 10.79 1.99 1.03
N PRO A 22 11.50 1.39 0.05
CA PRO A 22 11.31 0.04 -0.48
C PRO A 22 11.67 -1.05 0.55
N MET A 23 11.07 -2.23 0.42
CA MET A 23 11.32 -3.35 1.34
C MET A 23 12.83 -3.68 1.38
N PRO A 24 13.45 -3.79 2.57
CA PRO A 24 14.85 -4.17 2.68
C PRO A 24 15.14 -5.53 2.03
N ALA A 25 16.31 -5.68 1.43
CA ALA A 25 16.75 -6.95 0.89
C ALA A 25 16.77 -8.04 1.99
N GLY A 26 16.34 -9.26 1.64
CA GLY A 26 16.30 -10.38 2.59
C GLY A 26 15.21 -10.30 3.66
N HIS A 27 14.26 -9.36 3.54
CA HIS A 27 13.16 -9.25 4.50
C HIS A 27 12.34 -10.55 4.57
N VAL A 28 12.02 -11.00 5.80
CA VAL A 28 11.41 -12.30 6.06
C VAL A 28 10.14 -12.60 5.25
N LEU A 29 9.32 -11.59 4.91
CA LEU A 29 8.12 -11.80 4.09
C LEU A 29 8.42 -12.28 2.67
N THR A 30 9.62 -12.05 2.14
CA THR A 30 10.04 -12.54 0.81
C THR A 30 10.40 -14.04 0.82
N THR A 31 10.52 -14.63 2.01
CA THR A 31 10.96 -16.03 2.20
C THR A 31 9.82 -16.99 2.52
N LEU A 32 8.63 -16.47 2.83
CA LEU A 32 7.49 -17.28 3.22
C LEU A 32 6.74 -17.76 1.97
N PRO A 33 6.52 -19.08 1.79
CA PRO A 33 5.88 -19.61 0.58
C PRO A 33 4.39 -19.25 0.49
N ASN A 34 3.78 -18.87 1.61
CA ASN A 34 2.38 -18.46 1.69
C ASN A 34 2.22 -16.93 1.78
N VAL A 35 3.10 -16.20 1.10
CA VAL A 35 3.04 -14.75 0.96
C VAL A 35 3.20 -14.37 -0.51
N THR A 36 2.30 -13.52 -1.00
CA THR A 36 2.43 -12.84 -2.30
C THR A 36 2.68 -11.37 -2.05
N LEU A 37 3.73 -10.84 -2.66
CA LEU A 37 4.13 -9.44 -2.52
C LEU A 37 3.97 -8.73 -3.87
N SER A 38 3.47 -7.50 -3.83
CA SER A 38 3.60 -6.52 -4.91
C SER A 38 4.27 -5.25 -4.39
N ALA A 39 4.71 -4.38 -5.28
CA ALA A 39 5.07 -3.01 -4.90
C ALA A 39 3.85 -2.26 -4.37
N HIS A 40 4.08 -1.16 -3.63
CA HIS A 40 3.02 -0.28 -3.13
C HIS A 40 2.37 0.47 -4.30
N SER A 41 1.44 -0.22 -4.94
CA SER A 41 0.88 0.20 -6.21
C SER A 41 -0.58 -0.23 -6.41
N ALA A 42 -1.26 -0.79 -5.40
CA ALA A 42 -2.69 -1.08 -5.55
C ALA A 42 -3.51 0.20 -5.86
N PHE A 43 -3.02 1.37 -5.41
CA PHE A 43 -3.64 2.66 -5.72
C PHE A 43 -3.42 3.15 -7.17
N ARG A 44 -2.54 2.53 -7.95
CA ARG A 44 -2.13 3.03 -9.29
C ARG A 44 -3.05 2.58 -10.44
N THR A 45 -4.32 2.31 -10.18
CA THR A 45 -5.28 2.14 -11.29
C THR A 45 -5.59 3.50 -11.94
N PRO A 46 -5.97 3.55 -13.23
CA PRO A 46 -6.35 4.80 -13.88
C PRO A 46 -7.46 5.57 -13.13
N GLU A 47 -8.47 4.86 -12.63
CA GLU A 47 -9.61 5.43 -11.92
C GLU A 47 -9.19 6.00 -10.56
N ALA A 48 -8.41 5.25 -9.77
CA ALA A 48 -7.92 5.68 -8.47
C ALA A 48 -6.98 6.89 -8.62
N ASN A 49 -6.15 6.90 -9.67
CA ASN A 49 -5.27 8.02 -9.96
C ASN A 49 -6.06 9.30 -10.31
N ASN A 50 -7.10 9.19 -11.14
CA ASN A 50 -7.98 10.32 -11.44
C ASN A 50 -8.64 10.87 -10.17
N ASN A 51 -9.22 9.99 -9.34
CA ASN A 51 -9.86 10.38 -8.08
C ASN A 51 -8.88 11.09 -7.12
N LEU A 52 -7.64 10.60 -7.04
CA LEU A 52 -6.59 11.19 -6.20
C LEU A 52 -6.25 12.62 -6.64
N ILE A 53 -6.07 12.82 -7.95
CA ILE A 53 -5.74 14.14 -8.52
C ILE A 53 -6.91 15.12 -8.34
N ASP A 54 -8.15 14.68 -8.59
CA ASP A 54 -9.34 15.51 -8.40
C ASP A 54 -9.49 15.96 -6.94
N ALA A 55 -9.29 15.04 -5.99
CA ALA A 55 -9.33 15.36 -4.57
C ALA A 55 -8.24 16.39 -4.18
N ALA A 56 -7.01 16.21 -4.67
CA ALA A 56 -5.92 17.13 -4.42
C ALA A 56 -6.23 18.55 -4.95
N LEU A 57 -6.75 18.65 -6.19
CA LEU A 57 -7.14 19.94 -6.78
C LEU A 57 -8.26 20.62 -5.98
N ASN A 58 -9.26 19.86 -5.53
CA ASN A 58 -10.36 20.38 -4.73
C ASN A 58 -9.88 20.90 -3.37
N HIS A 59 -8.94 20.21 -2.73
CA HIS A 59 -8.33 20.69 -1.48
C HIS A 59 -7.54 21.98 -1.68
N CYS A 60 -6.71 22.07 -2.73
CA CYS A 60 -5.96 23.28 -3.05
C CYS A 60 -6.90 24.47 -3.30
N ARG A 61 -7.96 24.29 -4.10
CA ARG A 61 -8.96 25.33 -4.35
C ARG A 61 -9.62 25.81 -3.06
N ARG A 62 -10.07 24.88 -2.22
CA ARG A 62 -10.70 25.18 -0.93
C ARG A 62 -9.76 26.00 -0.02
N ILE A 63 -8.51 25.57 0.12
CA ILE A 63 -7.52 26.29 0.94
C ILE A 63 -7.35 27.73 0.45
N VAL A 64 -7.21 27.93 -0.86
CA VAL A 64 -7.05 29.26 -1.46
C VAL A 64 -8.28 30.15 -1.25
N THR A 65 -9.50 29.58 -1.30
CA THR A 65 -10.73 30.36 -1.08
C THR A 65 -11.01 30.67 0.39
N GLU A 66 -10.56 29.82 1.32
CA GLU A 66 -10.78 30.00 2.76
C GLU A 66 -9.72 30.89 3.44
N HIS A 67 -8.56 31.10 2.80
CA HIS A 67 -7.48 31.95 3.31
C HIS A 67 -7.40 33.33 2.64
N ASN A 68 -8.42 33.72 1.88
CA ASN A 68 -8.66 35.08 1.36
C ASN A 68 -9.94 35.65 1.98
#